data_AF-A0A7V4P7T7-F1
#
_entry.id   AF-A0A7V4P7T7-F1
#
_cell.length_a   1.000
_cell.length_b   1.000
_cell.length_c   1.000
_cell.angle_alpha   90.00
_cell.angle_beta   90.00
_cell.angle_gamma   90.00
#
_symmetry.space_group_name_H-M   'P 1'
#
loop_
_entity.id
_entity.type
_entity.pdbx_description
1 polymer ?
#
loop_
_entity_poly.entity_id
_entity_poly.type
_entity_poly.pdbx_seq_one_letter_code
_entity_poly.pdbx_strand_id
1 'polypeptide(L)' 'MSEQRDVLVPVSCPGGMAPEYRVQVQGGQSPRWQHAASYATLRQARECAARLLEGGHTARIIACRALPTAA' A
#
# COMPACT_ATOMS: atom_id res chain seq x y z
N MET A 1 -2.68 3.69 -21.24
CA MET A 1 -3.29 2.69 -20.33
C MET A 1 -2.19 2.23 -19.39
N SER A 2 -2.08 2.86 -18.22
CA SER A 2 -1.01 2.54 -17.27
C SER A 2 -1.43 1.33 -16.45
N GLU A 3 -0.75 0.21 -16.67
CA GLU A 3 -0.96 -1.06 -15.96
C GLU A 3 -0.68 -0.86 -14.46
N GLN A 4 -1.75 -0.89 -13.66
CA GLN A 4 -1.67 -0.83 -12.22
C GLN A 4 -1.17 -2.20 -11.72
N ARG A 5 0.16 -2.34 -11.59
CA ARG A 5 0.80 -3.53 -11.03
C ARG A 5 0.57 -3.56 -9.52
N ASP A 6 -0.29 -4.46 -9.07
CA ASP A 6 -0.50 -4.78 -7.66
C ASP A 6 0.78 -5.49 -7.14
N VAL A 7 1.67 -4.72 -6.51
CA VAL A 7 2.90 -5.25 -5.93
C VAL A 7 2.61 -5.72 -4.51
N LEU A 8 2.31 -7.02 -4.39
CA LEU A 8 2.22 -7.71 -3.11
C LEU A 8 3.59 -7.77 -2.43
N VAL A 9 3.81 -6.91 -1.42
CA VAL A 9 4.98 -6.99 -0.54
C VAL A 9 4.57 -7.71 0.74
N PRO A 10 5.08 -8.93 1.02
CA PRO A 10 4.81 -9.61 2.28
C PRO A 10 5.55 -8.88 3.41
N VAL A 11 4.82 -8.44 4.43
CA VAL A 11 5.38 -7.92 5.68
C VAL A 11 5.03 -8.86 6.82
N SER A 12 6.03 -9.28 7.60
CA SER A 12 5.81 -10.03 8.85
C SER A 12 5.35 -9.05 9.92
N CYS A 13 4.08 -9.07 10.27
CA CYS A 13 3.54 -8.36 11.43
C CYS A 13 3.24 -9.37 12.54
N PRO A 14 3.83 -9.23 13.75
CA PRO A 14 3.57 -10.14 14.86
C PRO A 14 2.14 -9.94 15.38
N GLY A 15 1.37 -11.03 15.45
CA GLY A 15 0.16 -11.16 16.28
C GLY A 15 -1.03 -10.24 15.93
N GLY A 16 -2.02 -10.79 15.21
CA GLY A 16 -3.42 -10.37 15.35
C GLY A 16 -3.84 -9.01 14.78
N MET A 17 -3.08 -8.41 13.84
CA MET A 17 -3.58 -7.21 13.16
C MET A 17 -4.68 -7.58 12.16
N ALA A 18 -5.80 -6.85 12.23
CA ALA A 18 -6.80 -6.82 11.17
C ALA A 18 -6.10 -6.51 9.82
N PRO A 19 -6.59 -7.05 8.70
CA PRO A 19 -6.01 -6.78 7.38
C PRO A 19 -5.87 -5.26 7.17
N GLU A 20 -4.63 -4.81 7.00
CA GLU A 20 -4.31 -3.39 6.83
C GLU A 20 -3.77 -3.16 5.41
N TYR A 21 -4.25 -2.11 4.76
CA TYR A 21 -3.80 -1.68 3.44
C TYR A 21 -2.95 -0.44 3.60
N ARG A 22 -1.65 -0.54 3.29
CA ARG A 22 -0.73 0.60 3.33
C ARG A 22 -0.57 1.23 1.97
N VAL A 23 -0.84 2.52 1.89
CA VAL A 23 -0.57 3.34 0.71
C VAL A 23 0.83 3.93 0.85
N GLN A 24 1.66 3.70 -0.15
CA GLN A 24 2.99 4.29 -0.24
C GLN A 24 3.09 5.19 -1.47
N VAL A 25 3.88 6.24 -1.35
CA VAL A 25 4.13 7.20 -2.42
C VAL A 25 5.61 7.27 -2.74
N GLN A 26 5.90 7.53 -4.00
CA GLN A 26 7.23 7.87 -4.47
C GLN A 26 7.16 9.28 -5.08
N GLY A 27 7.89 10.21 -4.47
CA GLY A 27 8.04 11.56 -5.00
C GLY A 27 9.14 11.61 -6.04
N GLY A 28 8.98 12.43 -7.10
CA GLY A 28 9.92 12.48 -8.22
C GLY A 28 11.38 12.79 -7.87
N GLN A 29 11.66 13.35 -6.69
CA GLN A 29 13.02 13.63 -6.22
C GLN A 29 13.68 12.49 -5.43
N SER A 30 12.94 11.43 -5.04
CA SER A 30 13.52 10.37 -4.22
C SER A 30 13.07 8.99 -4.71
N PRO A 31 14.00 8.07 -5.01
CA PRO A 31 13.67 6.71 -5.45
C PRO A 31 13.04 5.87 -4.33
N ARG A 32 12.93 6.42 -3.12
CA ARG A 32 12.45 5.72 -1.94
C ARG A 32 10.94 5.84 -1.80
N TRP A 33 10.29 4.70 -1.65
CA TRP A 33 8.89 4.62 -1.25
C TRP A 33 8.72 5.09 0.18
N GLN A 34 7.81 6.04 0.38
CA GLN A 34 7.46 6.59 1.69
C GLN A 34 6.04 6.17 2.05
N HIS A 35 5.81 5.92 3.34
CA HIS A 35 4.49 5.61 3.85
C HIS A 35 3.62 6.87 3.83
N ALA A 36 2.49 6.83 3.12
CA ALA A 36 1.53 7.93 3.09
C ALA A 36 0.37 7.73 4.07
N ALA A 37 -0.25 6.54 4.07
CA ALA A 37 -1.39 6.24 4.96
C ALA A 37 -1.66 4.73 5.08
N SER A 38 -2.30 4.32 6.18
CA SER A 38 -2.82 2.97 6.41
C SER A 38 -4.35 2.99 6.47
N TYR A 39 -4.99 1.96 5.91
CA TYR A 39 -6.45 1.82 5.91
C TYR A 39 -6.87 0.40 6.26
N ALA A 40 -8.01 0.23 6.93
CA ALA A 40 -8.57 -1.09 7.21
C ALA A 40 -9.25 -1.73 5.99
N THR A 41 -9.57 -0.93 4.96
CA THR A 41 -10.29 -1.41 3.76
C THR A 41 -9.58 -1.03 2.47
N LEU A 42 -9.65 -1.93 1.48
CA LEU A 42 -9.10 -1.69 0.15
C LEU A 42 -9.74 -0.49 -0.54
N ARG A 43 -11.04 -0.24 -0.29
CA ARG A 43 -11.76 0.88 -0.90
C ARG A 43 -11.12 2.21 -0.51
N GLN A 44 -10.90 2.44 0.78
CA GLN A 44 -10.28 3.67 1.28
C GLN A 44 -8.83 3.82 0.77
N ALA A 45 -8.08 2.72 0.74
CA ALA A 45 -6.72 2.73 0.18
C ALA A 45 -6.70 3.10 -1.31
N ARG A 46 -7.67 2.60 -2.09
CA ARG A 46 -7.82 2.95 -3.52
C ARG A 46 -8.20 4.41 -3.73
N GLU A 47 -9.15 4.92 -2.95
CA GLU A 47 -9.54 6.33 -3.00
C GLU A 47 -8.35 7.24 -2.70
N CYS A 48 -7.53 6.89 -1.70
CA CYS A 48 -6.32 7.62 -1.37
C CYS A 48 -5.27 7.56 -2.50
N ALA A 49 -5.00 6.36 -3.02
CA ALA A 49 -4.05 6.17 -4.11
C ALA A 49 -4.46 6.94 -5.38
N ALA A 50 -5.76 6.97 -5.70
CA ALA A 50 -6.28 7.74 -6.83
C ALA A 50 -5.99 9.24 -6.68
N ARG A 51 -6.28 9.82 -5.49
CA ARG A 51 -5.98 11.23 -5.22
C ARG A 51 -4.49 11.55 -5.31
N LEU A 52 -3.63 10.63 -4.86
CA LEU A 52 -2.18 10.80 -4.95
C LEU A 52 -1.67 10.76 -6.39
N LEU A 53 -2.25 9.88 -7.22
CA LEU A 53 -1.97 9.82 -8.66
C LEU A 53 -2.41 11.11 -9.36
N GLU A 54 -3.57 11.67 -9.03
CA GLU A 54 -4.02 12.97 -9.56
C GLU A 54 -3.12 14.13 -9.12
N GLY A 55 -2.55 14.05 -7.92
CA GLY A 55 -1.53 14.99 -7.44
C GLY A 55 -0.16 14.86 -8.11
N GLY A 56 -0.01 13.98 -9.10
CA GLY A 56 1.26 13.74 -9.81
C GLY A 56 2.26 12.89 -9.04
N HIS A 57 1.83 12.21 -7.98
CA HIS A 57 2.65 11.27 -7.24
C HIS A 57 2.44 9.85 -7.72
N THR A 58 3.51 9.06 -7.79
CA THR A 58 3.37 7.61 -7.99
C THR A 58 2.92 6.99 -6.66
N ALA A 59 1.77 6.32 -6.65
CA ALA A 59 1.24 5.64 -5.47
C ALA A 59 1.12 4.12 -5.68
N ARG A 60 1.31 3.34 -4.60
CA ARG A 60 1.07 1.89 -4.57
C ARG A 60 0.36 1.49 -3.27
N ILE A 61 -0.40 0.39 -3.34
CA ILE A 61 -1.11 -0.18 -2.19
C ILE A 61 -0.46 -1.51 -1.83
N ILE A 62 -0.19 -1.72 -0.55
CA ILE A 62 0.35 -2.96 0.00
C ILE A 62 -0.70 -3.57 0.92
N ALA A 63 -1.19 -4.76 0.58
CA ALA A 63 -2.07 -5.52 1.45
C ALA A 63 -1.27 -6.27 2.52
N CYS A 64 -1.26 -5.74 3.73
CA CYS A 64 -0.71 -6.39 4.92
C CYS A 64 -1.75 -7.38 5.46
N ARG A 65 -1.70 -8.62 4.97
CA ARG A 65 -2.49 -9.73 5.50
C ARG A 65 -1.62 -10.60 6.40
N ALA A 66 -2.20 -11.18 7.45
CA ALA A 66 -1.57 -12.26 8.20
C ALA A 66 -1.23 -13.40 7.21
N LEU A 67 0.05 -13.63 6.98
CA LEU A 67 0.51 -14.87 6.37
C LEU A 67 0.24 -16.00 7.38
N PRO A 68 -0.19 -17.19 6.94
CA PRO A 68 -0.19 -18.34 7.83
C PRO A 68 1.24 -18.53 8.31
N THR A 69 1.49 -18.24 9.58
CA THR A 69 2.72 -18.66 10.26
C THR A 69 2.71 -20.17 10.20
N ALA A 70 3.70 -20.76 9.51
CA ALA A 70 3.95 -22.19 9.62
C ALA A 70 4.10 -22.53 11.10
N ALA A 71 3.18 -23.34 11.61
CA ALA A 71 3.21 -23.93 12.94
C ALA A 71 4.01 -25.24 12.91
#